data_AF-A0A2T5IB31-F1
#
_entry.id   AF-A0A2T5IB31-F1
#
_cell.length_a   1.000
_cell.length_b   1.000
_cell.length_c   1.000
_cell.angle_alpha   90.00
_cell.angle_beta   90.00
_cell.angle_gamma   90.00
#
_symmetry.space_group_name_H-M   'P 1'
#
loop_
_entity.id
_entity.type
_entity.pdbx_description
1 polymer ?
#
loop_
_entity_poly.entity_id
_entity_poly.type
_entity_poly.pdbx_seq_one_letter_code
_entity_poly.pdbx_strand_id
1 'polypeptide(L)'
;MNPLLRNCLLLVLMLSASALALSMRPTQKIAALGPAIDLGTIIPREFGDWREEQHNFVQMVDPQQKELIDSIYTQTLSRTYVNSKGYRIMLAIAYGDDQRDSMQIHYPEVCYPAQGFLLKNKEKGDIITEGGIIPVVRILTSLGQRDEPVTYWTVVGNTVFQGGLQKKLAEMRYGLNGKIPDGMLIRISSIDPDSEAAYEIQARFANQMLAALAPEYRYKINGNL
;
A
#
# COMPACT_ATOMS: atom_id res chain seq x y z
N MET A 1 -40.83 25.72 -25.18
CA MET A 1 -39.55 26.37 -24.85
C MET A 1 -38.80 26.64 -26.15
N ASN A 2 -38.35 27.87 -26.41
CA ASN A 2 -37.66 28.24 -27.64
C ASN A 2 -36.34 27.44 -27.76
N PRO A 3 -36.05 26.74 -28.88
CA PRO A 3 -34.84 25.92 -29.03
C PRO A 3 -33.54 26.70 -28.76
N LEU A 4 -33.49 27.99 -29.09
CA LEU A 4 -32.36 28.87 -28.77
C LEU A 4 -32.16 29.06 -27.26
N LEU A 5 -33.23 29.28 -26.50
CA LEU A 5 -33.18 29.43 -25.05
C LEU A 5 -32.69 28.13 -24.39
N ARG A 6 -33.18 26.97 -24.86
CA ARG A 6 -32.75 25.65 -24.37
C ARG A 6 -31.26 25.44 -24.62
N ASN A 7 -30.77 25.77 -25.82
CA ASN A 7 -29.37 25.56 -26.18
C ASN A 7 -28.44 26.50 -25.40
N CYS A 8 -28.82 27.77 -25.20
CA CYS A 8 -28.06 28.69 -24.34
C CYS A 8 -28.01 28.21 -22.89
N LEU A 9 -29.12 27.71 -22.36
CA LEU A 9 -29.19 27.21 -20.99
C LEU A 9 -28.31 25.96 -20.80
N LEU A 10 -28.31 25.05 -21.79
CA LEU A 10 -27.39 23.91 -21.82
C LEU A 10 -25.93 24.35 -21.92
N LEU A 11 -25.60 25.33 -22.76
CA LEU A 11 -24.23 25.86 -22.88
C LEU A 11 -23.74 26.45 -21.57
N VAL A 12 -24.56 27.26 -20.89
CA VAL A 12 -24.24 27.85 -19.59
C VAL A 12 -24.04 26.76 -18.54
N LEU A 13 -24.89 25.73 -18.50
CA LEU A 13 -24.73 24.58 -17.61
C LEU A 13 -23.42 23.81 -17.87
N MET A 14 -23.06 23.60 -19.14
CA MET A 14 -21.82 22.90 -19.48
C MET A 14 -20.57 23.73 -19.13
N LEU A 15 -20.60 25.03 -19.38
CA LEU A 15 -19.50 25.93 -19.03
C LEU A 15 -19.35 26.10 -17.52
N SER A 16 -20.46 26.21 -16.78
CA SER A 16 -20.42 26.29 -15.32
C SER A 16 -19.94 24.99 -14.70
N ALA A 17 -20.39 23.82 -15.19
CA ALA A 17 -19.89 22.53 -14.77
C ALA A 17 -18.38 22.37 -15.04
N SER A 18 -17.90 22.82 -16.21
CA SER A 18 -16.47 22.78 -16.56
C SER A 18 -15.62 23.70 -15.67
N ALA A 19 -16.06 24.95 -15.46
CA ALA A 19 -15.38 25.90 -14.59
C ALA A 19 -15.35 25.41 -13.13
N LEU A 20 -16.46 24.83 -12.65
CA LEU A 20 -16.55 24.23 -11.32
C LEU A 20 -15.60 23.03 -11.20
N ALA A 21 -15.57 22.15 -12.21
CA ALA A 21 -14.66 21.00 -12.25
C ALA A 21 -13.18 21.40 -12.25
N LEU A 22 -12.81 22.49 -12.95
CA LEU A 22 -11.45 23.04 -12.95
C LEU A 22 -11.08 23.64 -11.59
N SER A 23 -11.98 24.39 -10.98
CA SER A 23 -11.79 25.01 -9.65
C SER A 23 -11.67 23.96 -8.54
N MET A 24 -12.41 22.85 -8.64
CA MET A 24 -12.41 21.77 -7.66
C MET A 24 -11.30 20.72 -7.88
N ARG A 25 -10.33 20.96 -8.78
CA ARG A 25 -9.19 20.04 -8.94
C ARG A 25 -8.29 20.09 -7.71
N PRO A 26 -8.01 18.96 -7.05
CA PRO A 26 -7.11 18.95 -5.92
C PRO A 26 -5.67 19.25 -6.37
N THR A 27 -5.01 20.16 -5.67
CA THR A 27 -3.65 20.63 -6.00
C THR A 27 -2.67 20.44 -4.84
N GLN A 28 -3.15 20.20 -3.62
CA GLN A 28 -2.32 20.08 -2.43
C GLN A 28 -2.06 18.60 -2.10
N LYS A 29 -0.80 18.15 -2.20
CA LYS A 29 -0.40 16.81 -1.78
C LYS A 29 -0.34 16.72 -0.25
N ILE A 30 -1.01 15.73 0.34
CA ILE A 30 -0.93 15.46 1.78
C ILE A 30 0.51 15.05 2.18
N ALA A 31 1.23 14.35 1.29
CA ALA A 31 2.64 14.02 1.48
C ALA A 31 3.53 15.24 1.79
N ALA A 32 3.22 16.40 1.19
CA ALA A 32 3.99 17.63 1.36
C ALA A 32 3.70 18.37 2.68
N LEU A 33 2.70 17.92 3.45
CA LEU A 33 2.27 18.55 4.71
C LEU A 33 2.81 17.82 5.95
N GLY A 34 3.46 16.66 5.78
CA GLY A 34 4.02 15.84 6.86
C GLY A 34 5.56 15.72 6.78
N PRO A 35 6.19 15.02 7.73
CA PRO A 35 7.61 14.72 7.64
C PRO A 35 7.92 13.92 6.37
N ALA A 36 9.04 14.25 5.72
CA ALA A 36 9.48 13.55 4.53
C ALA A 36 9.64 12.05 4.85
N ILE A 37 9.06 11.20 4.00
CA ILE A 37 9.20 9.76 4.11
C ILE A 37 10.51 9.38 3.43
N ASP A 38 11.38 8.70 4.17
CA ASP A 38 12.49 7.92 3.61
C ASP A 38 12.36 6.51 4.15
N LEU A 39 11.85 5.58 3.33
CA LEU A 39 11.62 4.20 3.75
C LEU A 39 12.91 3.50 4.19
N GLY A 40 14.06 3.86 3.61
CA GLY A 40 15.35 3.28 3.96
C GLY A 40 15.78 3.63 5.38
N THR A 41 15.41 4.82 5.85
CA THR A 41 15.75 5.34 7.17
C THR A 41 14.68 5.01 8.22
N ILE A 42 13.40 5.08 7.85
CA ILE A 42 12.27 4.88 8.78
C ILE A 42 12.13 3.43 9.21
N ILE A 43 12.27 2.49 8.29
CA ILE A 43 12.14 1.07 8.62
C ILE A 43 13.43 0.62 9.32
N PRO A 44 13.37 0.10 10.55
CA PRO A 44 14.56 -0.32 11.29
C PRO A 44 15.21 -1.53 10.63
N ARG A 45 16.54 -1.58 10.60
CA ARG A 45 17.30 -2.75 10.10
C ARG A 45 17.34 -3.91 11.09
N GLU A 46 17.09 -3.64 12.36
CA GLU A 46 17.00 -4.62 13.43
C GLU A 46 15.95 -4.19 14.46
N PHE A 47 15.20 -5.16 14.99
CA PHE A 47 14.21 -4.93 16.04
C PHE A 47 13.79 -6.26 16.66
N GLY A 48 13.65 -6.28 17.99
CA GLY A 48 13.39 -7.52 18.72
C GLY A 48 14.45 -8.59 18.39
N ASP A 49 14.00 -9.70 17.82
CA ASP A 49 14.87 -10.80 17.38
C ASP A 49 15.19 -10.77 15.87
N TRP A 50 14.63 -9.81 15.12
CA TRP A 50 14.78 -9.73 13.67
C TRP A 50 15.97 -8.88 13.28
N ARG A 51 16.73 -9.34 12.28
CA ARG A 51 17.85 -8.61 11.68
C ARG A 51 17.75 -8.68 10.16
N GLU A 52 18.01 -7.57 9.49
CA GLU A 52 18.11 -7.51 8.03
C GLU A 52 19.23 -8.44 7.55
N GLU A 53 18.88 -9.39 6.68
CA GLU A 53 19.84 -10.27 6.03
C GLU A 53 20.47 -9.50 4.86
N GLN A 54 21.68 -8.98 5.06
CA GLN A 54 22.39 -8.18 4.04
C GLN A 54 22.88 -9.00 2.83
N HIS A 55 22.81 -10.32 2.92
CA HIS A 55 23.18 -11.24 1.85
C HIS A 55 21.93 -11.86 1.23
N ASN A 56 21.16 -11.09 0.46
CA ASN A 56 20.28 -11.69 -0.53
C ASN A 56 20.26 -10.86 -1.80
N PHE A 57 20.63 -11.54 -2.87
CA PHE A 57 20.53 -11.21 -4.28
C PHE A 57 19.64 -10.01 -4.58
N VAL A 58 20.24 -9.00 -5.22
CA VAL A 58 19.51 -8.10 -6.12
C VAL A 58 18.74 -9.04 -7.05
N GLN A 59 17.46 -9.26 -6.78
CA GLN A 59 16.57 -9.82 -7.78
C GLN A 59 16.74 -8.87 -8.95
N MET A 60 17.35 -9.32 -10.05
CA MET A 60 17.48 -8.53 -11.27
C MET A 60 16.06 -8.27 -11.73
N VAL A 61 15.46 -7.21 -11.21
CA VAL A 61 14.21 -6.68 -11.72
C VAL A 61 14.54 -6.25 -13.13
N ASP A 62 13.83 -6.85 -14.08
CA ASP A 62 13.94 -6.46 -15.49
C ASP A 62 13.91 -4.91 -15.58
N PRO A 63 14.84 -4.27 -16.30
CA PRO A 63 14.90 -2.81 -16.39
C PRO A 63 13.55 -2.16 -16.76
N GLN A 64 12.75 -2.79 -17.63
CA GLN A 64 11.42 -2.28 -18.00
C GLN A 64 10.42 -2.39 -16.84
N GLN A 65 10.50 -3.47 -16.06
CA GLN A 65 9.68 -3.64 -14.87
C GLN A 65 10.07 -2.62 -13.79
N LYS A 66 11.36 -2.30 -13.67
CA LYS A 66 11.84 -1.27 -12.75
C LYS A 66 11.37 0.13 -13.17
N GLU A 67 11.46 0.48 -14.45
CA GLU A 67 10.96 1.76 -14.96
C GLU A 67 9.45 1.92 -14.73
N LEU A 68 8.67 0.84 -14.91
CA LEU A 68 7.24 0.85 -14.59
C LEU A 68 6.99 1.08 -13.09
N ILE A 69 7.72 0.38 -12.22
CA ILE A 69 7.62 0.56 -10.76
C ILE A 69 7.96 2.00 -10.37
N ASP A 70 9.06 2.56 -10.89
CA ASP A 70 9.53 3.90 -10.58
C ASP A 70 8.59 5.00 -11.13
N SER A 71 7.80 4.69 -12.17
CA SER A 71 6.76 5.61 -12.67
C SER A 71 5.50 5.68 -11.81
N ILE A 72 5.27 4.67 -10.96
CA ILE A 72 4.05 4.51 -10.15
C ILE A 72 4.33 4.82 -8.67
N TYR A 73 5.53 4.47 -8.19
CA TYR A 73 5.92 4.63 -6.80
C TYR A 73 7.06 5.63 -6.68
N THR A 74 6.89 6.58 -5.76
CA THR A 74 7.94 7.54 -5.38
C THR A 74 9.08 6.83 -4.66
N GLN A 75 8.78 5.81 -3.85
CA GLN A 75 9.78 5.01 -3.15
C GLN A 75 9.33 3.55 -3.02
N THR A 76 10.29 2.64 -3.11
CA THR A 76 10.09 1.23 -2.78
C THR A 76 11.16 0.76 -1.81
N LEU A 77 10.77 -0.15 -0.91
CA LEU A 77 11.67 -0.85 -0.01
C LEU A 77 11.43 -2.34 -0.17
N SER A 78 12.52 -3.10 -0.29
CA SER A 78 12.50 -4.56 -0.23
C SER A 78 13.60 -5.01 0.74
N ARG A 79 13.23 -5.75 1.77
CA ARG A 79 14.15 -6.29 2.78
C ARG A 79 13.78 -7.70 3.18
N THR A 80 14.78 -8.53 3.40
CA THR A 80 14.61 -9.82 4.05
C THR A 80 15.11 -9.73 5.48
N TYR A 81 14.29 -10.13 6.45
CA TYR A 81 14.67 -10.23 7.85
C TYR A 81 14.78 -11.70 8.25
N VAL A 82 15.75 -12.00 9.10
CA VAL A 82 15.94 -13.32 9.70
C VAL A 82 15.90 -13.20 11.22
N ASN A 83 15.26 -14.15 11.89
CA ASN A 83 15.24 -14.24 13.35
C ASN A 83 16.29 -15.24 13.88
N SER A 84 16.46 -15.34 15.21
CA SER A 84 17.41 -16.28 15.83
C SER A 84 17.16 -17.75 15.48
N LYS A 85 15.94 -18.11 15.07
CA LYS A 85 15.55 -19.46 14.64
C LYS A 85 15.80 -19.72 13.15
N GLY A 86 16.31 -18.73 12.41
CA GLY A 86 16.53 -18.83 10.97
C GLY A 86 15.27 -18.67 10.10
N TYR A 87 14.13 -18.31 10.69
CA TYR A 87 12.91 -18.01 9.94
C TYR A 87 13.08 -16.70 9.18
N ARG A 88 12.63 -16.64 7.93
CA ARG A 88 12.80 -15.48 7.05
C ARG A 88 11.47 -14.84 6.70
N ILE A 89 11.44 -13.52 6.79
CA ILE A 89 10.34 -12.68 6.33
C ILE A 89 10.85 -11.75 5.24
N MET A 90 10.10 -11.66 4.15
CA MET A 90 10.28 -10.69 3.08
C MET A 90 9.29 -9.54 3.30
N LEU A 91 9.84 -8.36 3.59
CA LEU A 91 9.09 -7.11 3.68
C LEU A 91 9.24 -6.35 2.37
N ALA A 92 8.11 -6.00 1.76
CA ALA A 92 8.06 -5.05 0.65
C ALA A 92 7.12 -3.89 0.99
N ILE A 93 7.58 -2.66 0.78
CA ILE A 93 6.78 -1.45 0.96
C ILE A 93 6.85 -0.64 -0.33
N ALA A 94 5.70 -0.25 -0.86
CA ALA A 94 5.62 0.63 -2.01
C ALA A 94 4.86 1.90 -1.62
N TYR A 95 5.49 3.06 -1.81
CA TYR A 95 4.98 4.37 -1.42
C TYR A 95 4.83 5.29 -2.64
N GLY A 96 3.68 5.93 -2.76
CA GLY A 96 3.40 6.94 -3.77
C GLY A 96 2.85 8.21 -3.14
N ASP A 97 3.44 9.36 -3.49
CA ASP A 97 3.04 10.67 -2.98
C ASP A 97 1.79 11.27 -3.68
N ASP A 98 1.25 10.56 -4.67
CA ASP A 98 0.12 10.95 -5.50
C ASP A 98 -0.76 9.74 -5.84
N GLN A 99 -1.95 9.63 -5.25
CA GLN A 99 -2.92 8.56 -5.52
C GLN A 99 -4.06 8.99 -6.47
N ARG A 100 -3.83 9.93 -7.39
CA ARG A 100 -4.79 10.21 -8.46
C ARG A 100 -4.92 9.00 -9.40
N ASP A 101 -6.07 8.85 -10.06
CA ASP A 101 -6.58 7.64 -10.75
C ASP A 101 -5.61 6.89 -11.70
N SER A 102 -4.47 7.47 -12.09
CA SER A 102 -3.43 6.85 -12.91
C SER A 102 -2.33 6.10 -12.12
N MET A 103 -2.26 6.20 -10.79
CA MET A 103 -1.27 5.52 -9.93
C MET A 103 -1.94 4.61 -8.89
N GLN A 104 -2.77 3.68 -9.37
CA GLN A 104 -3.44 2.72 -8.49
C GLN A 104 -2.43 1.73 -7.89
N ILE A 105 -2.48 1.55 -6.57
CA ILE A 105 -1.73 0.50 -5.87
C ILE A 105 -2.00 -0.85 -6.54
N HIS A 106 -0.92 -1.53 -6.96
CA HIS A 106 -0.97 -2.85 -7.57
C HIS A 106 -1.02 -3.92 -6.48
N TYR A 107 -2.18 -4.57 -6.32
CA TYR A 107 -2.39 -5.54 -5.25
C TYR A 107 -1.74 -6.90 -5.52
N PRO A 108 -1.19 -7.58 -4.49
CA PRO A 108 -0.52 -8.87 -4.65
C PRO A 108 -1.34 -9.94 -5.36
N GLU A 109 -2.65 -10.03 -5.14
CA GLU A 109 -3.51 -11.02 -5.79
C GLU A 109 -3.64 -10.84 -7.31
N VAL A 110 -3.23 -9.68 -7.85
CA VAL A 110 -3.19 -9.42 -9.29
C VAL A 110 -1.78 -9.67 -9.83
N CYS A 111 -0.75 -9.17 -9.12
CA CYS A 111 0.64 -9.27 -9.57
C CYS A 111 1.24 -10.67 -9.47
N TYR A 112 0.89 -11.45 -8.43
CA TYR A 112 1.42 -12.79 -8.25
C TYR A 112 1.01 -13.73 -9.40
N PRO A 113 -0.28 -13.81 -9.80
CA PRO A 113 -0.68 -14.56 -10.99
C PRO A 113 0.01 -14.12 -12.28
N ALA A 114 0.18 -12.80 -12.47
CA ALA A 114 0.89 -12.26 -13.63
C ALA A 114 2.37 -12.68 -13.67
N GLN A 115 2.97 -12.99 -12.52
CA GLN A 115 4.34 -13.52 -12.39
C GLN A 115 4.40 -15.05 -12.38
N GLY A 116 3.28 -15.73 -12.64
CA GLY A 116 3.20 -17.20 -12.73
C GLY A 116 2.93 -17.92 -11.42
N PHE A 117 2.65 -17.21 -10.32
CA PHE A 117 2.21 -17.85 -9.08
C PHE A 117 0.74 -18.30 -9.17
N LEU A 118 0.42 -19.44 -8.57
CA LEU A 118 -0.97 -19.84 -8.36
C LEU A 118 -1.51 -19.19 -7.09
N LEU A 119 -2.66 -18.53 -7.18
CA LEU A 119 -3.39 -18.01 -6.02
C LEU A 119 -4.28 -19.13 -5.46
N LYS A 120 -3.88 -19.71 -4.32
CA LYS A 120 -4.59 -20.83 -3.68
C LYS A 120 -5.73 -20.37 -2.77
N ASN A 121 -5.52 -19.28 -2.04
CA ASN A 121 -6.53 -18.72 -1.13
C ASN A 121 -6.40 -17.18 -1.05
N LYS A 122 -7.51 -16.52 -0.72
CA LYS A 122 -7.58 -15.10 -0.37
C LYS A 122 -8.64 -14.90 0.71
N GLU A 123 -8.23 -14.30 1.81
CA GLU A 123 -9.11 -14.02 2.95
C GLU A 123 -8.82 -12.66 3.57
N LYS A 124 -9.79 -12.15 4.31
CA LYS A 124 -9.60 -10.98 5.16
C LYS A 124 -9.13 -11.45 6.54
N GLY A 125 -8.27 -10.67 7.16
CA GLY A 125 -7.83 -10.90 8.52
C GLY A 125 -7.53 -9.60 9.23
N ASP A 126 -7.07 -9.72 10.46
CA ASP A 126 -6.74 -8.60 11.32
C ASP A 126 -5.37 -8.83 11.96
N ILE A 127 -4.60 -7.75 12.12
CA ILE A 127 -3.42 -7.71 12.99
C ILE A 127 -3.78 -6.82 14.18
N ILE A 128 -3.79 -7.42 15.37
CA ILE A 128 -4.02 -6.68 16.62
C ILE A 128 -2.69 -6.07 17.06
N THR A 129 -2.65 -4.75 17.19
CA THR A 129 -1.50 -3.97 17.64
C THR A 129 -1.84 -3.22 18.93
N GLU A 130 -0.83 -2.70 19.64
CA GLU A 130 -1.05 -1.85 20.82
C GLU A 130 -1.88 -0.59 20.50
N GLY A 131 -1.75 -0.07 19.26
CA GLY A 131 -2.48 1.10 18.78
C GLY A 131 -3.85 0.78 18.18
N GLY A 132 -4.29 -0.49 18.15
CA GLY A 132 -5.57 -0.87 17.54
C GLY A 132 -5.44 -1.96 16.48
N ILE A 133 -6.51 -2.16 15.71
CA ILE A 133 -6.63 -3.28 14.77
C ILE A 133 -6.29 -2.81 13.35
N ILE A 134 -5.26 -3.40 12.73
CA ILE A 134 -4.95 -3.20 11.32
C ILE A 134 -5.74 -4.23 10.51
N PRO A 135 -6.71 -3.80 9.70
CA PRO A 135 -7.44 -4.69 8.83
C PRO A 135 -6.54 -5.08 7.64
N VAL A 136 -6.28 -6.39 7.46
CA VAL A 136 -5.36 -6.92 6.45
C VAL A 136 -6.05 -7.86 5.46
N VAL A 137 -5.37 -8.13 4.35
CA VAL A 137 -5.69 -9.21 3.42
C VAL A 137 -4.58 -10.24 3.48
N ARG A 138 -4.97 -11.52 3.53
CA ARG A 138 -4.07 -12.66 3.48
C ARG A 138 -4.30 -13.43 2.20
N ILE A 139 -3.23 -13.76 1.50
CA ILE A 139 -3.27 -14.62 0.33
C ILE A 139 -2.28 -15.76 0.49
N LEU A 140 -2.68 -16.94 0.06
CA LEU A 140 -1.77 -18.08 -0.11
C LEU A 140 -1.43 -18.19 -1.58
N THR A 141 -0.15 -18.09 -1.90
CA THR A 141 0.35 -18.24 -3.27
C THR A 141 1.35 -19.38 -3.36
N SER A 142 1.54 -19.93 -4.56
CA SER A 142 2.55 -20.98 -4.76
C SER A 142 3.21 -20.88 -6.12
N LEU A 143 4.52 -21.16 -6.16
CA LEU A 143 5.28 -21.32 -7.40
C LEU A 143 5.99 -22.67 -7.39
N GLY A 144 5.47 -23.64 -8.15
CA GLY A 144 5.94 -25.03 -8.08
C GLY A 144 5.66 -25.65 -6.72
N GLN A 145 6.71 -26.09 -6.02
CA GLN A 145 6.61 -26.68 -4.67
C GLN A 145 6.76 -25.66 -3.53
N ARG A 146 6.95 -24.37 -3.86
CA ARG A 146 7.17 -23.30 -2.89
C ARG A 146 5.86 -22.61 -2.59
N ASP A 147 5.38 -22.77 -1.35
CA ASP A 147 4.25 -22.02 -0.83
C ASP A 147 4.73 -20.71 -0.18
N GLU A 148 4.05 -19.63 -0.54
CA GLU A 148 4.32 -18.28 -0.06
C GLU A 148 3.01 -17.66 0.47
N PRO A 149 2.76 -17.78 1.78
CA PRO A 149 1.74 -17.01 2.48
C PRO A 149 2.13 -15.54 2.52
N VAL A 150 1.19 -14.65 2.23
CA VAL A 150 1.39 -13.21 2.17
C VAL A 150 0.31 -12.51 2.97
N THR A 151 0.71 -11.62 3.87
CA THR A 151 -0.18 -10.65 4.53
C THR A 151 0.14 -9.26 4.01
N TYR A 152 -0.88 -8.49 3.63
CA TYR A 152 -0.68 -7.12 3.19
C TYR A 152 -1.84 -6.20 3.61
N TRP A 153 -1.56 -4.91 3.66
CA TRP A 153 -2.58 -3.86 3.79
C TRP A 153 -2.16 -2.60 3.07
N THR A 154 -3.12 -1.73 2.79
CA THR A 154 -2.87 -0.43 2.18
C THR A 154 -3.31 0.70 3.08
N VAL A 155 -2.48 1.73 3.15
CA VAL A 155 -2.78 3.01 3.80
C VAL A 155 -2.98 4.04 2.70
N VAL A 156 -4.09 4.78 2.71
CA VAL A 156 -4.31 5.94 1.84
C VAL A 156 -4.62 7.15 2.71
N GLY A 157 -3.76 8.18 2.62
CA GLY A 157 -3.73 9.26 3.60
C GLY A 157 -3.41 8.71 4.99
N ASN A 158 -4.42 8.72 5.87
CA ASN A 158 -4.31 8.25 7.25
C ASN A 158 -5.24 7.06 7.57
N THR A 159 -5.73 6.34 6.55
CA THR A 159 -6.75 5.29 6.73
C THR A 159 -6.33 3.99 6.06
N VAL A 160 -6.56 2.87 6.74
CA VAL A 160 -6.32 1.52 6.21
C VAL A 160 -7.57 1.00 5.51
N PHE A 161 -7.43 0.38 4.35
CA PHE A 161 -8.55 -0.14 3.57
C PHE A 161 -8.36 -1.61 3.19
N GLN A 162 -9.43 -2.41 3.26
CA GLN A 162 -9.47 -3.81 2.81
C GLN A 162 -10.08 -3.98 1.40
N GLY A 163 -10.34 -2.90 0.65
CA GLY A 163 -10.96 -3.02 -0.68
C GLY A 163 -11.30 -1.70 -1.38
N GLY A 164 -11.66 -1.82 -2.66
CA GLY A 164 -11.74 -0.71 -3.62
C GLY A 164 -12.85 0.32 -3.36
N LEU A 165 -14.04 -0.07 -2.88
CA LEU A 165 -15.14 0.88 -2.74
C LEU A 165 -14.94 1.87 -1.58
N GLN A 166 -14.46 1.39 -0.43
CA GLN A 166 -14.15 2.23 0.72
C GLN A 166 -12.97 3.17 0.41
N LYS A 167 -11.95 2.65 -0.27
CA LYS A 167 -10.83 3.44 -0.80
C LYS A 167 -11.35 4.56 -1.72
N LYS A 168 -12.19 4.24 -2.71
CA LYS A 168 -12.71 5.22 -3.67
C LYS A 168 -13.55 6.31 -3.00
N LEU A 169 -14.34 5.97 -1.98
CA LEU A 169 -15.11 6.95 -1.21
C LEU A 169 -14.19 7.90 -0.42
N ALA A 170 -13.12 7.40 0.16
CA ALA A 170 -12.13 8.21 0.86
C ALA A 170 -11.37 9.13 -0.10
N GLU A 171 -10.92 8.62 -1.25
CA GLU A 171 -10.29 9.42 -2.31
C GLU A 171 -11.20 10.56 -2.79
N MET A 172 -12.49 10.27 -3.02
CA MET A 172 -13.48 11.29 -3.39
C MET A 172 -13.60 12.36 -2.30
N ARG A 173 -13.66 11.96 -1.01
CA ARG A 173 -13.72 12.89 0.11
C ARG A 173 -12.47 13.78 0.21
N TYR A 174 -11.28 13.24 -0.04
CA TYR A 174 -10.05 14.04 -0.10
C TYR A 174 -10.04 15.00 -1.30
N GLY A 175 -10.45 14.52 -2.48
CA GLY A 175 -10.54 15.31 -3.70
C GLY A 175 -11.49 16.51 -3.57
N LEU A 176 -12.65 16.31 -2.95
CA LEU A 176 -13.61 17.39 -2.64
C LEU A 176 -13.04 18.46 -1.69
N ASN A 177 -12.04 18.10 -0.87
CA ASN A 177 -11.35 19.04 0.02
C ASN A 177 -10.07 19.65 -0.62
N GLY A 178 -9.86 19.45 -1.93
CA GLY A 178 -8.70 19.97 -2.65
C GLY A 178 -7.38 19.24 -2.36
N LYS A 179 -7.44 18.09 -1.68
CA LYS A 179 -6.27 17.33 -1.22
C LYS A 179 -6.03 16.07 -2.06
N ILE A 180 -4.76 15.77 -2.32
CA ILE A 180 -4.29 14.53 -2.96
C ILE A 180 -3.70 13.64 -1.85
N PRO A 181 -4.31 12.48 -1.55
CA PRO A 181 -3.76 11.57 -0.56
C PRO A 181 -2.51 10.86 -1.09
N ASP A 182 -1.58 10.59 -0.20
CA ASP A 182 -0.51 9.62 -0.41
C ASP A 182 -1.02 8.19 -0.22
N GLY A 183 -0.27 7.21 -0.72
CA GLY A 183 -0.62 5.81 -0.63
C GLY A 183 0.58 4.95 -0.29
N MET A 184 0.37 3.94 0.55
CA MET A 184 1.37 2.95 0.90
C MET A 184 0.77 1.55 0.84
N LEU A 185 1.48 0.62 0.19
CA LEU A 185 1.21 -0.82 0.27
C LEU A 185 2.31 -1.46 1.11
N ILE A 186 1.93 -2.14 2.18
CA ILE A 186 2.83 -2.91 3.01
C ILE A 186 2.53 -4.38 2.78
N ARG A 187 3.54 -5.15 2.39
CA ARG A 187 3.47 -6.59 2.13
C ARG A 187 4.51 -7.32 2.96
N ILE A 188 4.06 -8.31 3.72
CA ILE A 188 4.89 -9.22 4.50
C ILE A 188 4.63 -10.63 3.96
N SER A 189 5.68 -11.30 3.48
CA SER A 189 5.57 -12.69 3.04
C SER A 189 6.66 -13.57 3.64
N SER A 190 6.42 -14.87 3.65
CA SER A 190 7.39 -15.89 4.07
C SER A 190 7.24 -17.12 3.18
N ILE A 191 8.27 -17.97 3.14
CA ILE A 191 8.18 -19.26 2.45
C ILE A 191 7.85 -20.30 3.51
N ASP A 192 6.63 -20.82 3.49
CA ASP A 192 6.12 -21.70 4.54
C ASP A 192 4.96 -22.56 4.00
N PRO A 193 5.03 -23.90 4.11
CA PRO A 193 3.90 -24.76 3.77
C PRO A 193 2.74 -24.66 4.77
N ASP A 194 2.98 -24.20 6.01
CA ASP A 194 1.94 -23.96 7.00
C ASP A 194 1.51 -22.49 6.96
N SER A 195 0.44 -22.21 6.20
CA SER A 195 -0.02 -20.83 6.02
C SER A 195 -0.55 -20.20 7.31
N GLU A 196 -1.18 -20.98 8.20
CA GLU A 196 -1.75 -20.42 9.43
C GLU A 196 -0.62 -20.00 10.38
N ALA A 197 0.37 -20.87 10.60
CA ALA A 197 1.55 -20.54 11.39
C ALA A 197 2.31 -19.34 10.80
N ALA A 198 2.45 -19.29 9.47
CA ALA A 198 3.09 -18.18 8.78
C ALA A 198 2.36 -16.84 9.04
N TYR A 199 1.04 -16.80 8.93
CA TYR A 199 0.27 -15.58 9.18
C TYR A 199 0.42 -15.07 10.61
N GLU A 200 0.53 -15.95 11.60
CA GLU A 200 0.83 -15.54 12.97
C GLU A 200 2.24 -14.95 13.13
N ILE A 201 3.25 -15.57 12.50
CA ILE A 201 4.63 -15.07 12.54
C ILE A 201 4.70 -13.70 11.85
N GLN A 202 4.01 -13.52 10.73
CA GLN A 202 3.89 -12.25 10.00
C GLN A 202 3.21 -11.18 10.86
N ALA A 203 2.15 -11.51 11.59
CA ALA A 203 1.48 -10.58 12.50
C ALA A 203 2.39 -10.17 13.67
N ARG A 204 3.13 -11.12 14.27
CA ARG A 204 4.13 -10.83 15.32
C ARG A 204 5.25 -9.94 14.80
N PHE A 205 5.76 -10.21 13.61
CA PHE A 205 6.76 -9.38 12.95
C PHE A 205 6.24 -7.96 12.72
N ALA A 206 5.03 -7.80 12.16
CA ALA A 206 4.41 -6.49 11.94
C ALA A 206 4.31 -5.70 13.25
N ASN A 207 3.85 -6.34 14.34
CA ASN A 207 3.76 -5.71 15.66
C ASN A 207 5.12 -5.25 16.19
N GLN A 208 6.13 -6.11 16.14
CA GLN A 208 7.48 -5.77 16.62
C GLN A 208 8.11 -4.66 15.77
N MET A 209 7.91 -4.69 14.46
CA MET A 209 8.36 -3.64 13.55
C MET A 209 7.70 -2.31 13.89
N LEU A 210 6.37 -2.27 14.01
CA LEU A 210 5.62 -1.07 14.35
C LEU A 210 6.03 -0.47 15.70
N ALA A 211 6.25 -1.32 16.71
CA ALA A 211 6.73 -0.89 18.02
C ALA A 211 8.13 -0.26 17.95
N ALA A 212 8.99 -0.72 17.04
CA ALA A 212 10.34 -0.19 16.86
C ALA A 212 10.41 1.11 16.02
N LEU A 213 9.34 1.48 15.31
CA LEU A 213 9.28 2.75 14.59
C LEU A 213 9.21 3.93 15.56
N ALA A 214 9.73 5.09 15.14
CA ALA A 214 9.49 6.34 15.86
C ALA A 214 7.98 6.68 15.83
N PRO A 215 7.40 7.22 16.93
CA PRO A 215 5.98 7.49 17.03
C PRO A 215 5.41 8.31 15.86
N GLU A 216 6.20 9.27 15.33
CA GLU A 216 5.82 10.13 14.21
C GLU A 216 5.69 9.42 12.86
N TYR A 217 6.12 8.16 12.74
CA TYR A 217 5.99 7.38 11.50
C TYR A 217 5.04 6.20 11.63
N ARG A 218 4.66 5.81 12.87
CA ARG A 218 3.75 4.68 13.11
C ARG A 218 2.43 4.87 12.39
N TYR A 219 1.79 6.04 12.56
CA TYR A 219 0.47 6.35 11.98
C TYR A 219 0.47 6.33 10.44
N LYS A 220 1.63 6.48 9.78
CA LYS A 220 1.75 6.36 8.32
C LYS A 220 1.69 4.91 7.85
N ILE A 221 2.01 3.95 8.72
CA ILE A 221 2.11 2.53 8.40
C ILE A 221 0.90 1.76 8.93
N ASN A 222 0.39 2.08 10.13
CA ASN A 222 -0.81 1.42 10.68
C ASN A 222 -2.10 2.24 10.49
N GLY A 223 -2.03 3.44 9.93
CA GLY A 223 -3.18 4.35 9.86
C GLY A 223 -3.50 5.02 11.19
N ASN A 224 -4.52 5.86 11.21
CA ASN A 224 -4.98 6.56 12.43
C ASN A 224 -5.83 5.63 13.31
N LEU A 225 -5.21 4.55 13.80
CA LEU A 225 -5.76 3.60 14.76
C LEU A 225 -5.52 4.09 16.20
#